data_AF-W4QJK5-F1
#
_entry.id   AF-W4QJK5-F1
#
_cell.length_a   1.000
_cell.length_b   1.000
_cell.length_c   1.000
_cell.angle_alpha   90.00
_cell.angle_beta   90.00
_cell.angle_gamma   90.00
#
_symmetry.space_group_name_H-M   'P 1'
#
loop_
_entity.id
_entity.type
_entity.pdbx_description
1 polymer ?
#
loop_
_entity_poly.entity_id
_entity_poly.type
_entity_poly.pdbx_seq_one_letter_code
_entity_poly.pdbx_strand_id
1 'polypeptide(L)'
;MHYLYSHNDLDGVSCGILARLAFGSNVEIQYVSIQRLDQKIQQHLETAKTTDPLWVTDLSMNSENEERIHTFIELGGSAQLIDHHKTALHLNDHSWAHVKIAHEEDKLASATSLLYDFLIKSDYLQRSQALDEFVELVRQWDTWNGIATKTSVQNG
;
A
#
# COMPACT_ATOMS: atom_id res chain seq x y z
N MET A 1 9.88 0.01 -15.80
CA MET A 1 8.49 0.46 -15.59
C MET A 1 8.03 -0.09 -14.26
N HIS A 2 7.42 0.72 -13.40
CA HIS A 2 6.85 0.22 -12.13
C HIS A 2 5.42 -0.25 -12.39
N TYR A 3 4.97 -1.28 -11.66
CA TYR A 3 3.59 -1.76 -11.71
C TYR A 3 3.00 -1.72 -10.31
N LEU A 4 1.95 -0.91 -10.10
CA LEU A 4 1.26 -0.79 -8.82
C LEU A 4 -0.15 -1.39 -8.92
N TYR A 5 -0.43 -2.36 -8.07
CA TYR A 5 -1.76 -2.86 -7.79
C TYR A 5 -2.20 -2.36 -6.43
N SER A 6 -3.29 -1.61 -6.38
CA SER A 6 -3.80 -1.02 -5.14
C SER A 6 -5.31 -1.23 -5.02
N HIS A 7 -5.87 -1.05 -3.82
CA HIS A 7 -7.32 -1.04 -3.67
C HIS A 7 -7.94 0.19 -4.35
N ASN A 8 -9.27 0.21 -4.45
CA ASN A 8 -10.02 1.19 -5.23
C ASN A 8 -10.84 2.16 -4.37
N ASP A 9 -10.64 2.15 -3.05
CA ASP A 9 -11.17 3.15 -2.14
C ASP A 9 -10.21 4.35 -2.01
N LEU A 10 -10.45 5.23 -1.03
CA LEU A 10 -9.64 6.45 -0.90
C LEU A 10 -8.19 6.14 -0.54
N ASP A 11 -7.93 5.17 0.34
CA ASP A 11 -6.57 4.83 0.76
C ASP A 11 -5.81 4.17 -0.40
N GLY A 12 -6.42 3.19 -1.05
CA GLY A 12 -5.83 2.54 -2.22
C GLY A 12 -5.61 3.49 -3.40
N VAL A 13 -6.54 4.41 -3.69
CA VAL A 13 -6.39 5.41 -4.76
C VAL A 13 -5.24 6.38 -4.46
N SER A 14 -5.11 6.80 -3.20
CA SER A 14 -4.08 7.73 -2.75
C SER A 14 -2.68 7.13 -2.85
N CYS A 15 -2.52 5.82 -2.65
CA CYS A 15 -1.28 5.11 -3.00
C CYS A 15 -0.86 5.32 -4.47
N GLY A 16 -1.82 5.28 -5.39
CA GLY A 16 -1.57 5.55 -6.81
C GLY A 16 -1.15 7.00 -7.09
N ILE A 17 -1.70 7.97 -6.35
CA ILE A 17 -1.27 9.37 -6.44
C ILE A 17 0.19 9.51 -6.00
N LEU A 18 0.56 8.92 -4.86
CA LEU A 18 1.94 8.93 -4.37
C LEU A 18 2.91 8.26 -5.34
N ALA A 19 2.54 7.11 -5.91
CA ALA A 19 3.34 6.44 -6.92
C ALA A 19 3.51 7.29 -8.20
N ARG A 20 2.47 8.01 -8.63
CA ARG A 20 2.56 8.94 -9.76
C ARG A 20 3.49 10.11 -9.49
N LEU A 21 3.50 10.62 -8.25
CA LEU A 21 4.43 11.68 -7.84
C LEU A 21 5.87 11.18 -7.76
N ALA A 22 6.09 9.95 -7.28
CA ALA A 22 7.41 9.36 -7.14
C ALA A 22 8.03 8.95 -8.49
N PHE A 23 7.24 8.31 -9.36
CA PHE A 23 7.74 7.66 -10.58
C PHE A 23 7.33 8.37 -11.88
N GLY A 24 6.52 9.43 -11.80
CA GLY A 24 6.04 10.16 -12.98
C GLY A 24 5.28 9.26 -13.95
N SER A 25 5.64 9.30 -15.23
CA SER A 25 5.06 8.42 -16.26
C SER A 25 5.59 6.98 -16.22
N ASN A 26 6.62 6.69 -15.41
CA ASN A 26 7.24 5.37 -15.31
C ASN A 26 6.53 4.46 -14.28
N VAL A 27 5.20 4.58 -14.17
CA VAL A 27 4.37 3.66 -13.38
C VAL A 27 3.05 3.39 -14.06
N GLU A 28 2.70 2.11 -14.17
CA GLU A 28 1.37 1.63 -14.50
C GLU A 28 0.62 1.31 -13.21
N ILE A 29 -0.59 1.88 -13.06
CA ILE A 29 -1.38 1.76 -11.83
C ILE A 29 -2.68 1.04 -12.18
N GLN A 30 -2.99 -0.03 -11.46
CA GLN A 30 -4.24 -0.77 -11.57
C GLN A 30 -4.93 -0.81 -10.22
N TYR A 31 -6.11 -0.20 -10.13
CA TYR A 31 -6.98 -0.30 -8.96
C TYR A 31 -7.84 -1.54 -9.08
N VAL A 32 -7.73 -2.44 -8.09
CA VAL A 32 -8.37 -3.76 -8.12
C VAL A 32 -9.15 -4.00 -6.83
N SER A 33 -10.17 -4.86 -6.91
CA SER A 33 -10.86 -5.34 -5.72
C SER A 33 -10.14 -6.53 -5.12
N ILE A 34 -10.38 -6.80 -3.84
CA ILE A 34 -9.83 -7.96 -3.12
C ILE A 34 -10.05 -9.26 -3.91
N GLN A 35 -11.25 -9.47 -4.48
CA GLN A 35 -11.59 -10.70 -5.22
C GLN A 35 -10.82 -10.85 -6.54
N ARG A 36 -10.27 -9.76 -7.08
CA ARG A 36 -9.58 -9.75 -8.38
C ARG A 36 -8.06 -9.67 -8.25
N LEU A 37 -7.53 -9.31 -7.08
CA LEU A 37 -6.10 -9.15 -6.88
C LEU A 37 -5.35 -10.42 -7.27
N ASP A 38 -5.76 -11.57 -6.74
CA ASP A 38 -4.98 -12.80 -6.91
C ASP A 38 -4.84 -13.19 -8.39
N GLN A 39 -5.95 -13.10 -9.14
CA GLN A 39 -5.93 -13.34 -10.58
C GLN A 39 -5.03 -12.35 -11.31
N LYS A 40 -5.01 -11.08 -10.89
CA LYS A 40 -4.21 -10.03 -11.51
C LYS A 40 -2.72 -10.20 -11.26
N ILE A 41 -2.33 -10.57 -10.04
CA ILE A 41 -0.93 -10.86 -9.70
C ILE A 41 -0.44 -12.07 -10.48
N GLN A 42 -1.24 -13.14 -10.56
CA GLN A 42 -0.89 -14.31 -11.35
C GLN A 42 -0.64 -13.93 -12.83
N GLN A 43 -1.57 -13.21 -13.46
CA GLN A 43 -1.44 -12.77 -14.86
C GLN A 43 -0.24 -11.84 -15.08
N HIS A 44 0.04 -10.96 -14.11
CA HIS A 44 1.20 -10.08 -14.18
C HIS A 44 2.49 -10.89 -14.22
N LEU A 45 2.66 -11.84 -13.30
CA LEU A 45 3.89 -12.62 -13.15
C LEU A 45 4.17 -13.55 -14.34
N GLU A 46 3.16 -13.94 -15.13
CA GLU A 46 3.37 -14.71 -16.38
C GLU A 46 4.19 -13.97 -17.44
N THR A 47 4.20 -12.63 -17.40
CA THR A 47 4.87 -11.78 -18.40
C THR A 47 5.80 -10.72 -17.78
N ALA A 48 5.91 -10.72 -16.45
CA ALA A 48 6.70 -9.74 -15.71
C ALA A 48 8.18 -9.82 -16.10
N LYS A 49 8.77 -8.66 -16.35
CA LYS A 49 10.22 -8.54 -16.48
C LYS A 49 10.80 -8.36 -15.10
N THR A 50 11.89 -9.05 -14.79
CA THR A 50 12.57 -8.91 -13.50
C THR A 50 13.09 -7.49 -13.23
N THR A 51 13.30 -6.71 -14.29
CA THR A 51 13.69 -5.29 -14.22
C THR A 51 12.56 -4.33 -13.89
N ASP A 52 11.30 -4.79 -13.91
CA ASP A 52 10.11 -3.97 -13.69
C ASP A 52 9.56 -4.25 -12.28
N PRO A 53 9.69 -3.31 -11.32
CA PRO A 53 9.27 -3.56 -9.93
C PRO A 53 7.76 -3.69 -9.78
N LEU A 54 7.32 -4.71 -9.06
CA LEU A 54 5.93 -4.95 -8.68
C LEU A 54 5.64 -4.33 -7.29
N TRP A 55 4.54 -3.60 -7.19
CA TRP A 55 4.05 -3.00 -5.96
C TRP A 55 2.62 -3.47 -5.70
N VAL A 56 2.35 -3.90 -4.48
CA VAL A 56 1.01 -4.20 -3.99
C VAL A 56 0.74 -3.36 -2.76
N THR A 57 -0.31 -2.55 -2.78
CA THR A 57 -0.67 -1.69 -1.64
C THR A 57 -2.13 -1.86 -1.24
N ASP A 58 -2.41 -1.69 0.04
CA ASP A 58 -3.78 -1.69 0.59
C ASP A 58 -4.56 -2.99 0.32
N LEU A 59 -3.84 -4.06 0.03
CA LEU A 59 -4.38 -5.34 -0.38
C LEU A 59 -3.41 -6.44 0.05
N SER A 60 -3.99 -7.59 0.40
CA SER A 60 -3.26 -8.82 0.70
C SER A 60 -3.59 -9.88 -0.35
N MET A 61 -2.64 -10.78 -0.59
CA MET A 61 -2.78 -11.91 -1.50
C MET A 61 -2.90 -13.24 -0.74
N ASN A 62 -3.24 -14.30 -1.47
CA ASN A 62 -3.22 -15.66 -0.95
C ASN A 62 -1.79 -16.26 -0.95
N SER A 63 -1.64 -17.41 -0.28
CA SER A 63 -0.37 -18.11 -0.15
C SER A 63 0.22 -18.59 -1.49
N GLU A 64 -0.62 -18.86 -2.49
CA GLU A 64 -0.14 -19.29 -3.81
C GLU A 64 0.57 -18.14 -4.54
N ASN A 65 0.06 -16.91 -4.41
CA ASN A 65 0.71 -15.73 -4.96
C ASN A 65 1.92 -15.27 -4.13
N GLU A 66 1.90 -15.49 -2.81
CA GLU A 66 3.06 -15.33 -1.96
C GLU A 66 4.24 -16.18 -2.46
N GLU A 67 4.01 -17.47 -2.74
CA GLU A 67 5.01 -18.37 -3.33
C GLU A 67 5.49 -17.90 -4.70
N ARG A 68 4.57 -17.44 -5.57
CA ARG A 68 4.94 -16.91 -6.90
C ARG A 68 5.83 -15.67 -6.81
N ILE A 69 5.52 -14.74 -5.90
CA ILE A 69 6.35 -13.56 -5.68
C ILE A 69 7.73 -13.97 -5.15
N HIS A 70 7.78 -14.93 -4.23
CA HIS A 70 9.05 -15.46 -3.73
C HIS A 70 9.92 -15.99 -4.88
N THR A 71 9.38 -16.86 -5.74
CA THR A 71 10.10 -17.36 -6.92
C THR A 71 10.49 -16.23 -7.89
N PHE A 72 9.62 -15.24 -8.11
CA PHE A 72 9.94 -14.09 -8.96
C PHE A 72 11.15 -13.30 -8.44
N ILE A 73 11.26 -13.11 -7.13
CA ILE A 73 12.40 -12.44 -6.49
C ILE A 73 13.66 -13.30 -6.57
N GLU A 74 13.58 -14.62 -6.37
CA GLU A 74 14.71 -15.55 -6.53
C GLU A 74 15.30 -15.50 -7.95
N LEU A 75 14.46 -15.26 -8.96
CA LEU A 75 14.87 -15.07 -10.36
C LEU A 75 15.44 -13.68 -10.65
N GLY A 76 15.61 -12.84 -9.64
CA GLY A 76 16.16 -11.48 -9.74
C GLY A 76 15.11 -10.39 -9.95
N GLY A 77 13.82 -10.71 -9.80
CA GLY A 77 12.73 -9.74 -9.78
C GLY A 77 12.72 -8.88 -8.52
N SER A 78 11.92 -7.81 -8.54
CA SER A 78 11.71 -6.93 -7.40
C SER A 78 10.21 -6.78 -7.14
N ALA A 79 9.79 -7.07 -5.90
CA ALA A 79 8.43 -6.81 -5.45
C ALA A 79 8.44 -6.12 -4.08
N GLN A 80 7.41 -5.32 -3.83
CA GLN A 80 7.16 -4.72 -2.52
C GLN A 80 5.66 -4.77 -2.22
N LEU A 81 5.30 -5.36 -1.08
CA LEU A 81 3.96 -5.25 -0.52
C LEU A 81 3.98 -4.25 0.65
N ILE A 82 3.00 -3.33 0.68
CA ILE A 82 2.79 -2.41 1.79
C ILE A 82 1.32 -2.44 2.19
N ASP A 83 1.03 -2.84 3.42
CA ASP A 83 -0.34 -3.03 3.88
C ASP A 83 -0.48 -2.70 5.37
N HIS A 84 -1.71 -2.51 5.83
CA HIS A 84 -2.04 -2.25 7.23
C HIS A 84 -3.06 -3.25 7.81
N HIS A 85 -3.63 -4.13 6.97
CA HIS A 85 -4.61 -5.12 7.41
C HIS A 85 -3.99 -6.16 8.35
N LYS A 86 -4.61 -6.35 9.52
CA LYS A 86 -4.16 -7.33 10.53
C LYS A 86 -4.06 -8.76 9.99
N THR A 87 -4.93 -9.11 9.03
CA THR A 87 -4.95 -10.43 8.39
C THR A 87 -3.68 -10.72 7.58
N ALA A 88 -2.97 -9.68 7.14
CA ALA A 88 -1.77 -9.79 6.31
C ALA A 88 -0.45 -9.83 7.10
N LEU A 89 -0.48 -9.73 8.44
CA LEU A 89 0.75 -9.61 9.25
C LEU A 89 1.75 -10.75 9.06
N HIS A 90 1.27 -11.95 8.71
CA HIS A 90 2.12 -13.11 8.41
C HIS A 90 3.07 -12.87 7.23
N LEU A 91 2.72 -11.99 6.29
CA LEU A 91 3.57 -11.67 5.15
C LEU A 91 4.88 -10.99 5.56
N ASN A 92 4.97 -10.40 6.75
CA ASN A 92 6.22 -9.83 7.28
C ASN A 92 7.33 -10.87 7.51
N ASP A 93 7.03 -12.16 7.43
CA ASP A 93 8.06 -13.21 7.38
C ASP A 93 8.91 -13.10 6.10
N HIS A 94 8.44 -12.35 5.09
CA HIS A 94 9.16 -12.03 3.87
C HIS A 94 9.75 -10.62 3.90
N SER A 95 11.00 -10.50 3.44
CA SER A 95 11.70 -9.20 3.35
C SER A 95 11.09 -8.21 2.36
N TRP A 96 10.29 -8.68 1.41
CA TRP A 96 9.60 -7.87 0.41
C TRP A 96 8.24 -7.34 0.88
N ALA A 97 7.78 -7.69 2.07
CA ALA A 97 6.53 -7.22 2.63
C ALA A 97 6.75 -6.25 3.79
N HIS A 98 5.85 -5.26 3.90
CA HIS A 98 5.79 -4.34 5.01
C HIS A 98 4.34 -4.14 5.44
N VAL A 99 3.91 -4.92 6.43
CA VAL A 99 2.56 -4.86 7.01
C VAL A 99 2.63 -4.26 8.40
N LYS A 100 2.00 -3.08 8.60
CA LYS A 100 2.04 -2.37 9.88
C LYS A 100 0.67 -1.75 10.21
N ILE A 101 0.07 -2.18 11.33
CA ILE A 101 -1.28 -1.71 11.73
C ILE A 101 -1.26 -0.24 12.22
N ALA A 102 -0.17 0.19 12.86
CA ALA A 102 -0.08 1.49 13.50
C ALA A 102 1.34 2.05 13.44
N HIS A 103 1.47 3.37 13.33
CA HIS A 103 2.75 4.08 13.43
C HIS A 103 3.33 4.00 14.84
N GLU A 104 2.49 4.28 15.82
CA GLU A 104 2.71 4.30 17.28
C GLU A 104 1.48 3.69 17.98
N GLU A 105 1.53 3.41 19.29
CA GLU A 105 0.49 2.67 20.03
C GLU A 105 -0.96 3.17 19.79
N ASP A 106 -1.15 4.48 19.55
CA ASP A 106 -2.47 5.10 19.34
C ASP A 106 -2.68 5.73 17.95
N LYS A 107 -1.75 5.51 17.01
CA LYS A 107 -1.83 6.09 15.67
C LYS A 107 -1.92 5.00 14.60
N LEU A 108 -3.13 4.51 14.34
CA LEU A 108 -3.40 3.59 13.24
C LEU A 108 -2.85 4.13 11.91
N ALA A 109 -2.29 3.22 11.13
CA ALA A 109 -1.76 3.49 9.82
C ALA A 109 -2.83 3.21 8.76
N SER A 110 -2.71 3.91 7.64
CA SER A 110 -3.32 3.56 6.36
C SER A 110 -2.21 3.14 5.39
N ALA A 111 -2.52 2.37 4.35
CA ALA A 111 -1.58 2.01 3.29
C ALA A 111 -0.92 3.24 2.65
N THR A 112 -1.67 4.33 2.44
CA THR A 112 -1.13 5.62 1.95
C THR A 112 -0.04 6.15 2.87
N SER A 113 -0.28 6.13 4.18
CA SER A 113 0.69 6.63 5.16
C SER A 113 1.97 5.79 5.20
N LEU A 114 1.85 4.46 5.07
CA LEU A 114 3.00 3.56 5.04
C LEU A 114 3.79 3.68 3.74
N LEU A 115 3.10 3.75 2.60
CA LEU A 115 3.74 3.95 1.31
C LEU A 115 4.46 5.30 1.25
N TYR A 116 3.85 6.36 1.77
CA TYR A 116 4.49 7.67 1.83
C TYR A 116 5.80 7.62 2.61
N ASP A 117 5.79 7.05 3.82
CA ASP A 117 7.01 6.88 4.63
C ASP A 117 8.08 6.07 3.89
N PHE A 118 7.68 5.00 3.21
CA PHE A 118 8.59 4.20 2.40
C PHE A 118 9.22 5.04 1.29
N LEU A 119 8.41 5.73 0.48
CA LEU A 119 8.89 6.52 -0.65
C LEU A 119 9.82 7.66 -0.24
N ILE A 120 9.58 8.30 0.91
CA ILE A 120 10.49 9.30 1.48
C ILE A 120 11.80 8.64 1.93
N LYS A 121 11.75 7.54 2.69
CA LYS A 121 12.95 6.85 3.19
C LYS A 121 13.83 6.27 2.10
N SER A 122 13.23 5.93 0.95
CA SER A 122 13.93 5.42 -0.22
C SER A 122 14.33 6.51 -1.23
N ASP A 123 14.19 7.79 -0.87
CA ASP A 123 14.48 8.95 -1.73
C ASP A 123 13.70 8.98 -3.07
N TYR A 124 12.61 8.22 -3.19
CA TYR A 124 11.73 8.24 -4.36
C TYR A 124 10.81 9.45 -4.39
N LEU A 125 10.53 10.03 -3.23
CA LEU A 125 9.66 11.19 -3.09
C LEU A 125 10.29 12.18 -2.11
N GLN A 126 10.11 13.48 -2.39
CA GLN A 126 10.56 14.54 -1.49
C GLN A 126 9.40 15.02 -0.63
N ARG A 127 9.68 15.22 0.65
CA ARG A 127 8.68 15.66 1.63
C ARG A 127 8.22 17.08 1.31
N SER A 128 6.92 17.34 1.43
CA SER A 128 6.38 18.69 1.40
C SER A 128 5.20 18.81 2.36
N GLN A 129 4.93 20.03 2.83
CA GLN A 129 3.81 20.27 3.74
C GLN A 129 2.47 19.83 3.14
N ALA A 130 2.24 20.10 1.84
CA ALA A 130 1.00 19.71 1.18
C ALA A 130 0.82 18.18 1.12
N LEU A 131 1.91 17.42 0.92
CA LEU A 131 1.85 15.96 0.94
C LEU A 131 1.66 15.41 2.35
N ASP A 132 2.33 16.00 3.35
CA ASP A 132 2.13 15.63 4.75
C ASP A 132 0.67 15.81 5.19
N GLU A 133 0.07 16.94 4.85
CA GLU A 133 -1.34 17.22 5.14
C GLU A 133 -2.28 16.27 4.38
N PHE A 134 -2.04 16.05 3.09
CA PHE A 134 -2.84 15.12 2.28
C PHE A 134 -2.83 13.71 2.85
N VAL A 135 -1.63 13.17 3.14
CA VAL A 135 -1.47 11.81 3.68
C VAL A 135 -2.12 11.67 5.05
N GLU A 136 -1.99 12.68 5.91
CA GLU A 136 -2.61 12.67 7.24
C GLU A 136 -4.15 12.74 7.15
N LEU A 137 -4.71 13.49 6.20
CA LEU A 137 -6.16 13.53 5.95
C LEU A 137 -6.69 12.17 5.47
N VAL A 138 -6.00 11.53 4.53
CA VAL A 138 -6.36 10.17 4.06
C VAL A 138 -6.30 9.18 5.21
N ARG A 139 -5.23 9.22 6.01
CA ARG A 139 -5.08 8.36 7.19
C ARG A 139 -6.21 8.57 8.21
N GLN A 140 -6.58 9.81 8.51
CA GLN A 140 -7.67 10.10 9.44
C GLN A 140 -9.02 9.60 8.93
N TRP A 141 -9.25 9.72 7.61
CA TRP A 141 -10.45 9.18 6.97
C TRP A 141 -10.49 7.66 7.10
N ASP A 142 -9.42 6.99 6.68
CA ASP A 142 -9.30 5.54 6.69
C ASP A 142 -9.46 4.95 8.11
N THR A 143 -8.80 5.57 9.09
CA THR A 143 -8.79 5.07 10.48
C THR A 143 -9.90 5.64 11.35
N TRP A 144 -10.83 6.43 10.80
CA TRP A 144 -11.87 7.16 11.55
C TRP A 144 -11.36 8.10 12.67
N ASN A 145 -10.06 8.43 12.69
CA ASN A 145 -9.38 9.14 13.78
C ASN A 145 -9.66 10.67 13.78
N GLY A 146 -10.54 11.14 12.89
CA GLY A 146 -11.06 12.52 12.86
C GLY A 146 -12.55 12.65 13.20
N ILE A 147 -13.27 11.52 13.34
CA ILE A 147 -14.71 11.52 13.63
C ILE A 147 -14.89 11.25 15.13
N ALA A 148 -14.56 12.26 15.94
CA ALA A 148 -15.13 12.33 17.28
C ALA A 148 -16.65 12.47 17.10
N THR A 149 -17.41 11.41 17.38
CA THR A 149 -18.83 11.56 17.67
C THR A 149 -18.92 12.44 18.92
N LYS A 150 -19.12 13.75 18.71
CA LYS A 150 -19.56 14.65 19.77
C LYS A 150 -21.01 14.28 20.12
N THR A 151 -21.21 13.09 20.68
CA THR A 151 -22.45 12.77 21.37
C THR A 151 -22.28 13.25 22.81
N SER A 152 -22.22 14.57 22.99
CA SER A 152 -22.57 15.14 24.28
C SER A 152 -24.09 15.00 24.41
N VAL A 153 -24.54 13.82 24.85
CA VAL A 153 -25.87 13.72 25.45
C VAL A 153 -25.76 14.53 26.75
N GLN A 154 -26.21 15.78 26.69
CA GLN A 154 -26.50 16.52 27.89
C GLN A 154 -27.69 15.82 28.54
N ASN A 155 -27.42 15.01 29.57
CA ASN A 155 -28.46 14.55 30.47
C ASN A 155 -28.95 15.77 31.24
N GLY A 156 -30.12 16.28 30.84
CA GLY A 156 -30.95 17.15 31.66
C GLY A 156 -31.69 16.36 32.73
#